data_AF-A0A4S8MVB0-F1
#
_entry.id   AF-A0A4S8MVB0-F1
#
_cell.length_a   1.000
_cell.length_b   1.000
_cell.length_c   1.000
_cell.angle_alpha   90.00
_cell.angle_beta   90.00
_cell.angle_gamma   90.00
#
_symmetry.space_group_name_H-M   'P 1'
#
loop_
_entity.id
_entity.type
_entity.pdbx_description
1 polymer ?
#
loop_
_entity_poly.entity_id
_entity_poly.type
_entity_poly.pdbx_seq_one_letter_code
_entity_poly.pdbx_strand_id
1 'polypeptide(L)'
;SNVFKWVFIPWFQAELDVYVDSIDTAKRQAQTHKILPHGPPDDIDENAHRYNALNFKVSFFLDLIEAERLYAPPDHPVFELVSPEFDYWARSYYIQFGSPTVTGDNVWN
;
A
#
# COMPACT_ATOMS: atom_id res chain seq x y z
N SER A 1 -13.12 -0.02 -18.03
CA SER A 1 -13.48 1.28 -18.63
C SER A 1 -12.64 2.38 -17.99
N ASN A 2 -12.49 3.56 -18.61
CA ASN A 2 -11.75 4.67 -17.99
C ASN A 2 -12.47 5.21 -16.73
N VAL A 3 -13.80 5.23 -16.73
CA VAL A 3 -14.62 5.59 -15.57
C VAL A 3 -14.31 4.68 -14.38
N PHE A 4 -14.26 3.36 -14.59
CA PHE A 4 -13.90 2.41 -13.53
C PHE A 4 -12.53 2.72 -12.94
N LYS A 5 -11.51 2.93 -13.78
CA LYS A 5 -10.16 3.25 -13.29
C LYS A 5 -10.13 4.56 -12.49
N TRP A 6 -10.91 5.55 -12.92
CA TRP A 6 -10.97 6.87 -12.29
C TRP A 6 -11.74 6.88 -10.96
N VAL A 7 -12.78 6.05 -10.81
CA VAL A 7 -13.61 5.97 -9.59
C VAL A 7 -13.12 4.89 -8.63
N PHE A 8 -12.98 3.66 -9.12
CA PHE A 8 -12.78 2.48 -8.27
C PHE A 8 -11.37 2.38 -7.71
N ILE A 9 -10.33 2.63 -8.52
CA ILE A 9 -8.93 2.46 -8.08
C ILE A 9 -8.60 3.43 -6.94
N PRO A 10 -8.92 4.74 -7.02
CA PRO A 10 -8.67 5.65 -5.90
C PRO A 10 -9.49 5.30 -4.65
N TRP A 11 -10.75 4.88 -4.80
CA TRP A 11 -11.57 4.44 -3.67
C TRP A 11 -10.97 3.20 -2.99
N PHE A 12 -10.58 2.19 -3.78
CA PHE A 12 -9.99 0.97 -3.25
C PHE A 12 -8.63 1.22 -2.60
N GLN A 13 -7.82 2.12 -3.16
CA GLN A 13 -6.56 2.52 -2.54
C GLN A 13 -6.80 3.17 -1.17
N ALA A 14 -7.78 4.07 -1.06
CA ALA A 14 -8.14 4.68 0.22
C ALA A 14 -8.62 3.65 1.26
N GLU A 15 -9.40 2.64 0.85
CA GLU A 15 -9.80 1.54 1.73
C GLU A 15 -8.59 0.70 2.20
N LEU A 16 -7.64 0.42 1.31
CA LEU A 16 -6.40 -0.27 1.66
C LEU A 16 -5.53 0.54 2.62
N ASP A 17 -5.42 1.85 2.41
CA ASP A 17 -4.65 2.74 3.29
C ASP A 17 -5.27 2.75 4.70
N VAL A 18 -6.59 2.84 4.81
CA VAL A 18 -7.31 2.71 6.10
C VAL A 18 -7.08 1.35 6.74
N TYR A 19 -7.05 0.28 5.94
CA TYR A 19 -6.79 -1.07 6.44
C TYR A 19 -5.36 -1.20 6.99
N VAL A 20 -4.35 -0.66 6.29
CA VAL A 20 -2.95 -0.64 6.76
C VAL A 20 -2.86 0.12 8.09
N ASP A 21 -3.45 1.31 8.18
CA ASP A 21 -3.49 2.09 9.41
C ASP A 21 -4.14 1.31 10.57
N SER A 22 -5.19 0.54 10.26
CA SER A 22 -5.87 -0.31 11.25
C SER A 22 -5.02 -1.47 11.74
N ILE A 23 -4.20 -2.10 10.89
CA ILE A 23 -3.27 -3.17 11.26
C ILE A 23 -2.14 -2.62 12.11
N ASP A 24 -1.54 -1.51 11.70
CA ASP A 24 -0.42 -0.89 12.43
C ASP A 24 -0.88 -0.36 13.80
N THR A 25 -2.13 0.10 13.88
CA THR A 25 -2.76 0.51 15.15
C THR A 25 -3.27 -0.67 15.98
N ALA A 26 -3.56 -1.81 15.35
CA ALA A 26 -4.00 -3.02 16.05
C ALA A 26 -2.85 -3.56 16.90
N LYS A 27 -2.86 -3.17 18.18
CA LYS A 27 -1.96 -3.68 19.21
C LYS A 27 -1.87 -5.20 19.10
N ARG A 28 -0.68 -5.70 18.75
CA ARG A 28 -0.34 -7.12 18.63
C ARG A 28 -0.99 -7.89 19.80
N GLN A 29 -2.06 -8.61 19.53
CA GLN A 29 -2.75 -9.36 20.58
C GLN A 29 -1.84 -10.50 21.00
N ALA A 30 -1.44 -10.50 22.27
CA ALA A 30 -0.66 -11.58 22.85
C ALA A 30 -1.45 -12.89 22.71
N GLN A 31 -0.99 -13.78 21.83
CA GLN A 31 -1.60 -15.10 21.68
C GLN A 31 -1.25 -15.95 22.90
N THR A 32 -2.08 -15.88 23.94
CA THR A 32 -1.82 -16.49 25.25
C THR A 32 -1.76 -18.02 25.20
N HIS A 33 -2.39 -18.63 24.19
CA HIS A 33 -2.41 -20.09 23.98
C HIS A 33 -1.30 -20.59 23.03
N LYS A 34 -0.46 -19.70 22.49
CA LYS A 34 0.63 -20.08 21.61
C LYS A 34 1.84 -20.46 22.46
N ILE A 35 2.12 -21.76 22.58
CA ILE A 35 3.36 -22.25 23.18
C ILE A 35 4.47 -22.06 22.14
N LEU A 36 5.14 -20.92 22.18
CA LEU A 36 6.39 -20.71 21.45
C LEU A 36 7.53 -21.38 22.24
N PRO A 37 8.50 -22.05 21.58
CA PRO A 37 9.74 -22.42 22.27
C PRO A 37 10.32 -21.16 22.92
N HIS A 38 10.63 -21.26 24.21
CA HIS A 38 11.02 -20.12 25.04
C HIS A 38 12.30 -19.45 24.51
N GLY A 39 12.14 -18.38 23.72
CA GLY A 39 13.20 -17.50 23.23
C GLY A 39 12.63 -16.49 22.23
N PRO A 40 13.01 -15.20 22.28
CA PRO A 40 12.50 -14.20 21.33
C PRO A 40 12.83 -14.60 19.88
N PRO A 41 11.89 -14.50 18.93
CA PRO A 41 12.18 -14.64 17.50
C PRO A 41 13.19 -13.61 16.99
N ASP A 42 13.37 -12.51 17.73
CA ASP A 42 14.21 -11.38 17.36
C ASP A 42 15.71 -11.63 17.63
N ASP A 43 16.05 -12.50 18.59
CA ASP A 43 17.44 -12.72 19.01
C ASP A 43 18.27 -13.45 17.93
N ILE A 44 17.61 -14.28 17.11
CA ILE A 44 18.26 -14.93 15.95
C ILE A 44 18.37 -13.93 14.78
N ASP A 45 17.40 -13.04 14.58
CA ASP A 45 17.46 -12.00 13.54
C ASP A 45 18.52 -10.93 13.85
N GLU A 46 18.62 -10.51 15.11
CA GLU A 46 19.59 -9.52 15.59
C GLU A 46 20.97 -10.13 15.84
N ASN A 47 21.05 -11.39 16.30
CA ASN A 47 22.29 -12.07 16.67
C ASN A 47 22.50 -13.42 15.94
N ALA A 48 22.26 -13.47 14.63
CA ALA A 48 22.38 -14.70 13.81
C ALA A 48 23.71 -15.45 14.00
N HIS A 49 24.80 -14.72 14.24
CA HIS A 49 26.13 -15.24 14.54
C HIS A 49 26.19 -16.14 15.78
N ARG A 50 25.31 -15.94 16.77
CA ARG A 50 25.23 -16.77 18.00
C ARG A 50 24.60 -18.14 17.75
N TYR A 51 23.91 -18.31 16.63
CA TYR A 51 23.13 -19.51 16.31
C TYR A 51 23.64 -20.24 15.07
N ASN A 52 24.85 -19.90 14.59
CA ASN A 52 25.42 -20.41 13.33
C ASN A 52 24.44 -20.25 12.14
N ALA A 53 23.60 -19.22 12.19
CA ALA A 53 22.65 -18.87 11.15
C ALA A 53 23.25 -17.75 10.28
N LEU A 54 23.01 -17.81 8.97
CA LEU A 54 23.40 -16.76 8.05
C LEU A 54 22.39 -15.62 8.12
N ASN A 55 22.89 -14.39 8.29
CA ASN A 55 22.07 -13.19 8.22
C ASN A 55 21.95 -12.74 6.76
N PHE A 56 20.76 -12.84 6.18
CA PHE A 56 20.44 -12.36 4.83
C PHE A 56 19.72 -11.01 4.84
N LYS A 57 19.67 -10.31 5.97
CA LYS A 57 19.03 -9.00 6.10
C LYS A 57 19.79 -8.01 5.25
N VAL A 58 19.20 -7.65 4.12
CA VAL A 58 19.86 -6.74 3.21
C VAL A 58 19.49 -5.31 3.54
N SER A 59 20.50 -4.45 3.65
CA SER A 59 20.39 -3.02 3.90
C SER A 59 19.97 -2.24 2.64
N PHE A 60 18.93 -2.69 1.94
CA PHE A 60 18.57 -2.22 0.59
C PHE A 60 17.83 -0.88 0.52
N PHE A 61 17.62 -0.18 1.64
CA PHE A 61 16.79 1.04 1.61
C PHE A 61 17.33 2.12 0.66
N LEU A 62 18.66 2.26 0.51
CA LEU A 62 19.25 3.23 -0.42
C LEU A 62 19.16 2.79 -1.89
N ASP A 63 19.48 1.53 -2.18
CA ASP A 63 19.49 1.02 -3.56
C ASP A 63 18.07 0.94 -4.15
N LEU A 64 17.07 0.68 -3.30
CA LEU A 64 15.68 0.62 -3.73
C LEU A 64 15.14 2.00 -4.10
N ILE A 65 15.46 3.04 -3.32
CA ILE A 65 15.07 4.42 -3.61
C ILE A 65 15.71 4.89 -4.93
N GLU A 66 16.98 4.55 -5.16
CA GLU A 66 17.65 4.92 -6.41
C GLU A 66 17.11 4.14 -7.62
N ALA A 67 16.82 2.85 -7.46
CA ALA A 67 16.17 2.05 -8.48
C ALA A 67 14.76 2.57 -8.81
N GLU A 68 13.97 2.96 -7.81
CA GLU A 68 12.65 3.56 -8.00
C GLU A 68 12.76 4.86 -8.81
N ARG A 69 13.70 5.75 -8.47
CA ARG A 69 13.93 6.99 -9.24
C ARG A 69 14.33 6.72 -10.69
N LEU A 70 15.14 5.69 -10.92
CA LEU A 70 15.65 5.37 -12.25
C LEU A 70 14.60 4.69 -13.14
N TYR A 71 13.82 3.77 -12.59
CA TYR A 71 12.93 2.90 -13.36
C TYR A 71 11.44 3.23 -13.21
N ALA A 72 11.06 3.93 -12.16
CA ALA A 72 9.68 4.25 -11.80
C ALA A 72 9.54 5.73 -11.39
N PRO A 73 10.00 6.70 -12.22
CA PRO A 73 9.86 8.10 -11.86
C PRO A 73 8.37 8.46 -11.70
N PRO A 74 8.01 9.29 -10.72
CA PRO A 74 6.60 9.54 -10.37
C PRO A 74 5.81 10.17 -11.52
N ASP A 75 6.49 10.88 -12.42
CA ASP A 75 5.88 11.52 -13.59
C ASP A 75 5.76 10.56 -14.80
N HIS A 76 6.07 9.27 -14.63
CA HIS A 76 5.99 8.32 -15.74
C HIS A 76 4.52 8.08 -16.16
N PRO A 77 4.18 8.15 -17.46
CA PRO A 77 2.79 7.99 -17.93
C PRO A 77 2.13 6.65 -17.57
N VAL A 78 2.92 5.64 -17.22
CA VAL A 78 2.39 4.34 -16.73
C VAL A 78 1.63 4.48 -15.40
N PHE A 79 1.94 5.52 -14.63
CA PHE A 79 1.26 5.84 -13.37
C PHE A 79 -0.01 6.68 -13.58
N GLU A 80 -0.25 7.17 -14.80
CA GLU A 80 -1.53 7.80 -15.14
C GLU A 80 -2.63 6.73 -15.19
N LEU A 81 -3.57 6.78 -14.24
CA LEU A 81 -4.73 5.88 -14.21
C LEU A 81 -5.59 6.00 -15.49
N VAL A 82 -5.70 7.23 -15.98
CA VAL A 82 -6.44 7.65 -17.18
C VAL A 82 -5.69 8.81 -17.83
N SER A 83 -5.94 9.07 -19.11
CA SER A 83 -5.32 10.21 -19.79
C SER A 83 -5.70 11.54 -19.13
N PRO A 84 -4.82 12.57 -19.17
CA PRO A 84 -5.10 13.87 -18.56
C PRO A 84 -6.37 14.55 -19.12
N GLU A 85 -6.65 14.33 -20.40
CA GLU A 85 -7.86 14.82 -21.04
C GLU A 85 -9.12 14.17 -20.43
N PHE A 86 -9.09 12.86 -20.19
CA PHE A 86 -10.20 12.17 -19.54
C PHE A 86 -10.39 12.63 -18.10
N ASP A 87 -9.30 12.76 -17.32
CA ASP A 87 -9.36 13.25 -15.94
C ASP A 87 -10.00 14.65 -15.86
N TYR A 88 -9.62 15.55 -16.76
CA TYR A 88 -10.19 16.90 -16.83
C TYR A 88 -11.71 16.86 -17.00
N TRP A 89 -12.20 16.11 -18.00
CA TRP A 89 -13.64 16.02 -18.26
C TRP A 89 -14.37 15.27 -17.15
N ALA A 90 -13.83 14.15 -16.68
CA ALA A 90 -14.43 13.37 -15.60
C ALA A 90 -14.60 14.21 -14.33
N ARG A 91 -13.56 14.96 -13.92
CA ARG A 91 -13.61 15.86 -12.77
C ARG A 91 -14.63 16.98 -12.97
N SER A 92 -14.66 17.58 -14.16
CA SER A 92 -15.62 18.64 -14.49
C SER A 92 -17.06 18.16 -14.33
N TYR A 93 -17.40 17.01 -14.92
CA TYR A 93 -18.74 16.42 -14.78
C TYR A 93 -19.05 16.00 -13.35
N TYR A 94 -18.10 15.39 -12.65
CA TYR A 94 -18.28 14.95 -11.27
C TYR A 94 -18.63 16.12 -10.33
N ILE A 95 -17.95 17.26 -10.49
CA ILE A 95 -18.26 18.50 -9.75
C ILE A 95 -19.65 19.02 -10.15
N GLN A 96 -19.98 18.99 -11.43
CA GLN A 96 -21.27 19.46 -11.95
C GLN A 96 -22.45 18.62 -11.41
N PHE A 97 -22.23 17.34 -11.12
CA PHE A 97 -23.19 16.44 -10.47
C PHE A 97 -23.22 16.55 -8.94
N GLY A 98 -22.47 17.50 -8.35
CA GLY A 98 -22.47 17.74 -6.92
C GLY A 98 -21.50 16.87 -6.12
N SER A 99 -20.53 16.23 -6.78
CA SER A 99 -19.46 15.44 -6.15
C SER A 99 -20.01 14.35 -5.19
N PRO A 100 -20.85 13.42 -5.68
CA PRO A 100 -21.46 12.40 -4.85
C PRO A 100 -20.41 11.52 -4.16
N THR A 101 -20.55 11.30 -2.85
CA THR A 101 -19.60 10.47 -2.10
C THR A 101 -19.54 9.04 -2.65
N VAL A 102 -18.34 8.57 -2.98
CA VAL A 102 -18.09 7.20 -3.44
C VAL A 102 -18.04 6.25 -2.24
N THR A 103 -18.84 5.21 -2.27
CA THR A 103 -18.94 4.17 -1.24
C THR A 103 -18.98 2.78 -1.88
N GLY A 104 -18.79 1.72 -1.09
CA GLY A 104 -18.88 0.34 -1.59
C GLY A 104 -20.21 0.00 -2.27
N ASP A 105 -21.30 0.70 -1.92
CA ASP A 105 -22.62 0.50 -2.50
C ASP A 105 -22.78 1.12 -3.90
N ASN A 106 -22.01 2.17 -4.21
CA ASN A 106 -22.16 2.93 -5.45
C ASN A 106 -20.94 2.89 -6.37
N VAL A 107 -19.77 2.45 -5.89
CA VAL A 107 -18.52 2.44 -6.66
C VAL A 107 -18.56 1.54 -7.91
N TRP A 108 -19.52 0.61 -7.97
CA TRP A 108 -19.71 -0.32 -9.09
C TRP A 108 -20.74 0.14 -10.13
N ASN A 109 -21.47 1.22 -9.86
CA ASN A 109 -22.58 1.73 -10.68
C ASN A 109 -22.17 2.96 -11.51
#